data_AF-W9IQY2-F1
#
_entry.id   AF-W9IQY2-F1
#
_cell.length_a   1.000
_cell.length_b   1.000
_cell.length_c   1.000
_cell.angle_alpha   90.00
_cell.angle_beta   90.00
_cell.angle_gamma   90.00
#
_symmetry.space_group_name_H-M   'P 1'
#
loop_
_entity.id
_entity.type
_entity.pdbx_description
1 polymer ?
#
loop_
_entity_poly.entity_id
_entity_poly.type
_entity_poly.pdbx_seq_one_letter_code
_entity_poly.pdbx_strand_id
1 'polypeptide(L)'
;MAGQEIHSDYKAMKKATEMAKQFFDIVTVDKASQQTEPSSLVQLVKGCSQAILVGDNVQLRPTVNQTALALDFDISLFERLYTKVKHSKGNGGLRALMLDTQYRIHPKLCEFSSGQFYGGRLESGISSSARPPIRSNFPFPPARVTKQRRDPGTIDYERAIFINCDAKEMPGQKLKENRGQTEVCLHICNSEPAVQNPRARRTQSWS
;
A
#
# COMPACT_ATOMS: atom_id res chain seq x y z
N MET A 1 33.76 -9.61 -18.92
CA MET A 1 32.67 -9.06 -18.08
C MET A 1 32.60 -7.54 -18.14
N ALA A 2 33.71 -6.80 -17.99
CA ALA A 2 33.73 -5.32 -18.09
C ALA A 2 33.20 -4.73 -19.42
N GLY A 3 33.41 -5.38 -20.57
CA GLY A 3 32.95 -4.86 -21.87
C GLY A 3 31.42 -4.93 -22.10
N GLN A 4 30.70 -5.82 -21.42
CA GLN A 4 29.23 -5.88 -21.49
C GLN A 4 28.58 -4.84 -20.58
N GLU A 5 29.17 -4.55 -19.41
CA GLU A 5 28.72 -3.48 -18.51
C GLU A 5 28.86 -2.09 -19.15
N ILE A 6 30.02 -1.78 -19.75
CA ILE A 6 30.26 -0.48 -20.43
C ILE A 6 29.26 -0.24 -21.57
N HIS A 7 28.91 -1.28 -22.33
CA HIS A 7 27.94 -1.16 -23.42
C HIS A 7 26.50 -0.92 -22.90
N SER A 8 26.16 -1.52 -21.76
CA SER A 8 24.86 -1.32 -21.12
C SER A 8 24.70 0.08 -20.54
N ASP A 9 25.76 0.60 -19.91
CA ASP A 9 25.79 1.95 -19.34
C ASP A 9 25.71 3.02 -20.43
N TYR A 10 26.44 2.83 -21.54
CA TYR A 10 26.35 3.72 -22.70
C TYR A 10 24.94 3.76 -23.29
N LYS A 11 24.28 2.59 -23.41
CA LYS A 11 22.91 2.51 -23.93
C LYS A 11 21.91 3.19 -22.99
N ALA A 12 22.06 3.02 -21.68
CA ALA A 12 21.25 3.69 -20.67
C ALA A 12 21.45 5.21 -20.71
N MET A 13 22.70 5.67 -20.78
CA MET A 13 23.04 7.09 -20.86
C MET A 13 22.52 7.75 -22.14
N LYS A 14 22.61 7.06 -23.28
CA LYS A 14 22.05 7.52 -24.56
C LYS A 14 20.52 7.67 -24.46
N LYS A 15 19.83 6.67 -23.91
CA LYS A 15 18.38 6.72 -23.71
C LYS A 15 17.96 7.83 -22.74
N ALA A 16 18.71 8.04 -21.66
CA ALA A 16 18.48 9.13 -20.72
C ALA A 16 18.65 10.50 -21.40
N THR A 17 19.65 10.64 -22.27
CA THR A 17 19.88 11.87 -23.05
C THR A 17 18.76 12.14 -24.06
N GLU A 18 18.22 11.10 -24.69
CA GLU A 18 17.07 11.21 -25.59
C GLU A 18 15.81 11.63 -24.82
N MET A 19 15.53 10.98 -23.70
CA MET A 19 14.44 11.35 -22.80
C MET A 19 14.63 12.76 -22.21
N ALA A 20 15.87 13.21 -22.07
CA ALA A 20 16.14 14.56 -21.59
C ALA A 20 15.65 15.66 -22.55
N LYS A 21 15.59 15.36 -23.85
CA LYS A 21 15.12 16.27 -24.91
C LYS A 21 13.61 16.23 -25.12
N GLN A 22 12.90 15.32 -24.46
CA GLN A 22 11.45 15.20 -24.57
C GLN A 22 10.74 16.15 -23.61
N PHE A 23 9.57 16.60 -24.04
CA PHE A 23 8.65 17.41 -23.26
C PHE A 23 7.33 16.65 -23.10
N PHE A 24 6.68 16.86 -21.96
CA PHE A 24 5.43 16.21 -21.59
C PHE A 24 4.47 17.26 -21.04
N ASP A 25 3.43 17.60 -21.80
CA ASP A 25 2.43 18.58 -21.36
C ASP A 25 1.65 18.08 -20.13
N ILE A 26 1.37 16.77 -20.10
CA ILE A 26 0.62 16.12 -19.03
C ILE A 26 1.51 15.08 -18.35
N VAL A 27 1.65 15.21 -17.03
CA VAL A 27 2.47 14.30 -16.22
C VAL A 27 1.61 13.68 -15.12
N THR A 28 1.58 12.34 -15.06
CA THR A 28 0.91 11.60 -13.99
C THR A 28 1.95 10.89 -13.13
N VAL A 29 1.80 11.01 -11.82
CA VAL A 29 2.74 10.48 -10.82
C VAL A 29 1.98 9.59 -9.86
N ASP A 30 2.17 8.28 -9.95
CA ASP A 30 1.65 7.34 -8.96
C ASP A 30 2.60 7.23 -7.76
N LYS A 31 2.05 6.89 -6.59
CA LYS A 31 2.77 6.86 -5.30
C LYS A 31 3.49 8.17 -4.98
N ALA A 32 2.91 9.30 -5.37
CA ALA A 32 3.51 10.62 -5.20
C ALA A 32 3.79 10.99 -3.73
N SER A 33 3.06 10.40 -2.77
CA SER A 33 3.33 10.59 -1.34
C SER A 33 4.59 9.90 -0.83
N GLN A 34 5.10 8.90 -1.57
CA GLN A 34 6.33 8.16 -1.24
C GLN A 34 7.57 8.72 -1.95
N GLN A 35 7.41 9.79 -2.75
CA GLN A 35 8.53 10.45 -3.42
C GLN A 35 8.96 11.71 -2.67
N THR A 36 10.26 11.93 -2.56
CA THR A 36 10.77 13.22 -2.11
C THR A 36 10.37 14.29 -3.12
N GLU A 37 10.16 15.52 -2.65
CA GLU A 37 9.78 16.63 -3.54
C GLU A 37 10.75 16.80 -4.72
N PRO A 38 12.09 16.75 -4.55
CA PRO A 38 13.03 16.81 -5.68
C PRO A 38 12.82 15.68 -6.70
N SER A 39 12.50 14.47 -6.24
CA SER A 39 12.25 13.33 -7.14
C SER A 39 11.01 13.57 -8.02
N SER A 40 9.93 14.12 -7.44
CA SER A 40 8.74 14.44 -8.21
C SER A 40 8.96 15.61 -9.18
N LEU A 41 9.91 16.51 -8.92
CA LEU A 41 10.21 17.63 -9.82
C LEU A 41 10.91 17.20 -11.11
N VAL A 42 11.69 16.13 -11.11
CA VAL A 42 12.47 15.66 -12.29
C VAL A 42 11.60 15.51 -13.55
N GLN A 43 10.39 14.99 -13.37
CA GLN A 43 9.40 14.82 -14.45
C GLN A 43 8.56 16.09 -14.71
N LEU A 44 8.31 16.92 -13.69
CA LEU A 44 7.49 18.12 -13.83
C LEU A 44 8.21 19.25 -14.59
N VAL A 45 9.55 19.32 -14.50
CA VAL A 45 10.34 20.33 -15.24
C VAL A 45 10.46 20.04 -16.74
N LYS A 46 9.87 18.96 -17.24
CA LYS A 46 9.86 18.58 -18.68
C LYS A 46 8.74 19.27 -19.46
N GLY A 47 8.48 20.55 -19.21
CA GLY A 47 7.41 21.30 -19.90
C GLY A 47 5.99 20.93 -19.47
N CYS A 48 5.83 20.37 -18.27
CA CYS A 48 4.52 20.02 -17.72
C CYS A 48 3.62 21.26 -17.57
N SER A 49 2.48 21.26 -18.24
CA SER A 49 1.41 22.25 -18.08
C SER A 49 0.28 21.73 -17.19
N GLN A 50 0.10 20.41 -17.07
CA GLN A 50 -0.87 19.78 -16.20
C GLN A 50 -0.29 18.55 -15.48
N ALA A 51 -0.32 18.57 -14.14
CA ALA A 51 0.17 17.47 -13.31
C ALA A 51 -0.97 16.77 -12.57
N ILE A 52 -0.95 15.44 -12.57
CA ILE A 52 -1.85 14.58 -11.77
C ILE A 52 -0.98 13.81 -10.79
N LEU A 53 -1.07 14.15 -9.51
CA LEU A 53 -0.35 13.48 -8.45
C LEU A 53 -1.30 12.53 -7.72
N VAL A 54 -1.04 11.23 -7.83
CA VAL A 54 -1.81 10.19 -7.16
C VAL A 54 -0.99 9.68 -5.99
N GLY A 55 -1.54 9.81 -4.79
CA GLY A 55 -0.84 9.47 -3.56
C GLY A 55 -1.80 9.40 -2.39
N ASP A 56 -1.26 9.00 -1.25
CA ASP A 56 -1.98 8.94 0.01
C ASP A 56 -1.09 9.51 1.12
N ASN A 57 -1.49 10.65 1.68
CA ASN A 57 -0.74 11.38 2.70
C ASN A 57 -0.85 10.74 4.10
N VAL A 58 -1.69 9.71 4.28
CA VAL A 58 -1.76 8.93 5.52
C VAL A 58 -1.09 7.55 5.40
N GLN A 59 -0.46 7.26 4.26
CA GLN A 59 0.42 6.10 4.07
C GLN A 59 1.90 6.48 4.25
N LEU A 60 2.81 5.59 3.85
CA LEU A 60 4.25 5.80 3.95
C LEU A 60 4.69 7.08 3.23
N ARG A 61 5.53 7.85 3.92
CA ARG A 61 6.33 8.95 3.37
C ARG A 61 7.61 8.39 2.69
N PRO A 62 8.36 9.23 1.95
CA PRO A 62 9.64 8.86 1.36
C PRO A 62 10.65 8.45 2.45
N THR A 63 11.39 7.38 2.20
CA THR A 63 12.49 6.98 3.09
C THR A 63 13.69 7.88 2.86
N VAL A 64 14.08 8.62 3.88
CA VAL A 64 15.27 9.49 3.88
C VAL A 64 16.16 9.18 5.08
N ASN A 65 17.42 9.61 5.02
CA ASN A 65 18.34 9.47 6.16
C ASN A 65 17.98 10.47 7.29
N GLN A 66 18.56 10.29 8.48
CA GLN A 66 18.22 11.09 9.65
C GLN A 66 18.50 12.59 9.47
N THR A 67 19.57 12.96 8.76
CA THR A 67 19.90 14.36 8.49
C THR A 67 18.87 15.01 7.58
N ALA A 68 18.44 14.31 6.54
CA ALA A 68 17.41 14.77 5.62
C ALA A 68 16.04 14.85 6.31
N LEU A 69 15.72 13.88 7.17
CA LEU A 69 14.50 13.88 7.99
C LEU A 69 14.44 15.12 8.90
N ALA A 70 15.56 15.52 9.51
CA ALA A 70 15.65 16.73 10.34
C ALA A 70 15.44 18.03 9.55
N LEU A 71 15.46 17.96 8.22
CA LEU A 71 15.22 19.08 7.30
C LEU A 71 13.89 18.91 6.53
N ASP A 72 13.00 18.02 7.00
CA ASP A 72 11.69 17.75 6.41
C ASP A 72 11.73 17.24 4.95
N PHE A 73 12.83 16.59 4.53
CA PHE A 73 12.95 16.02 3.18
C PHE A 73 12.04 14.80 2.94
N ASP A 74 11.39 14.28 3.98
CA ASP A 74 10.34 13.26 3.87
C ASP A 74 8.96 13.88 3.55
N ILE A 75 8.82 15.21 3.54
CA ILE A 75 7.58 15.82 3.08
C ILE A 75 7.55 15.80 1.55
N SER A 76 6.67 14.97 1.00
CA SER A 76 6.48 14.87 -0.45
C SER A 76 5.85 16.14 -1.04
N LEU A 77 6.09 16.36 -2.34
CA LEU A 77 5.38 17.40 -3.10
C LEU A 77 3.86 17.24 -3.01
N PHE A 78 3.38 15.98 -3.08
CA PHE A 78 1.97 15.63 -2.92
C PHE A 78 1.42 16.12 -1.58
N GLU A 79 2.08 15.78 -0.48
CA GLU A 79 1.62 16.12 0.87
C GLU A 79 1.59 17.64 1.10
N ARG A 80 2.65 18.33 0.65
CA ARG A 80 2.74 19.79 0.74
C ARG A 80 1.60 20.47 -0.03
N LEU A 81 1.33 20.02 -1.25
CA LEU A 81 0.26 20.56 -2.09
C LEU A 81 -1.13 20.21 -1.53
N TYR A 82 -1.36 18.96 -1.14
CA TYR A 82 -2.62 18.49 -0.56
C TYR A 82 -2.99 19.28 0.70
N THR A 83 -2.02 19.55 1.57
CA THR A 83 -2.21 20.37 2.79
C THR A 83 -2.57 21.80 2.42
N LYS A 84 -1.88 22.42 1.44
CA LYS A 84 -2.22 23.76 0.97
C LYS A 84 -3.65 23.87 0.42
N VAL A 85 -4.15 22.85 -0.29
CA VAL A 85 -5.55 22.83 -0.78
C VAL A 85 -6.53 22.88 0.38
N LYS A 86 -6.31 22.09 1.44
CA LYS A 86 -7.22 22.07 2.60
C LYS A 86 -7.35 23.43 3.29
N HIS A 87 -6.32 24.25 3.25
CA HIS A 87 -6.29 25.56 3.90
C HIS A 87 -6.68 26.73 2.99
N SER A 88 -6.79 26.50 1.67
CA SER A 88 -7.05 27.56 0.69
C SER A 88 -8.48 27.51 0.17
N LYS A 89 -9.20 28.64 0.27
CA LYS A 89 -10.51 28.81 -0.40
C LYS A 89 -10.31 29.08 -1.89
N GLY A 90 -9.94 28.02 -2.62
CA GLY A 90 -10.14 27.80 -4.07
C GLY A 90 -9.90 28.97 -5.02
N ASN A 91 -8.64 29.38 -5.28
CA ASN A 91 -8.36 30.29 -6.40
C ASN A 91 -7.00 30.10 -7.12
N GLY A 92 -6.35 28.94 -6.96
CA GLY A 92 -4.94 28.75 -7.38
C GLY A 92 -4.66 27.60 -8.36
N GLY A 93 -5.65 27.10 -9.10
CA GLY A 93 -5.47 25.99 -10.05
C GLY A 93 -5.22 24.60 -9.42
N LEU A 94 -4.97 24.53 -8.11
CA LEU A 94 -4.74 23.29 -7.37
C LEU A 94 -6.06 22.71 -6.86
N ARG A 95 -6.31 21.42 -7.13
CA ARG A 95 -7.49 20.67 -6.68
C ARG A 95 -7.04 19.38 -6.02
N ALA A 96 -7.75 18.96 -4.99
CA ALA A 96 -7.53 17.68 -4.32
C ALA A 96 -8.85 16.91 -4.27
N LEU A 97 -8.80 15.61 -4.58
CA LEU A 97 -9.93 14.70 -4.53
C LEU A 97 -9.49 13.45 -3.77
N MET A 98 -10.31 13.02 -2.81
CA MET A 98 -10.16 11.72 -2.17
C MET A 98 -11.04 10.72 -2.91
N LEU A 99 -10.47 9.59 -3.32
CA LEU A 99 -11.27 8.43 -3.72
C LEU A 99 -11.69 7.73 -2.42
N ASP A 100 -12.98 7.79 -2.11
CA ASP A 100 -13.55 7.39 -0.82
C ASP A 100 -14.10 5.96 -0.81
N THR A 101 -14.22 5.31 -1.96
CA THR A 101 -14.76 3.94 -2.05
C THR A 101 -13.64 2.92 -2.29
N GLN A 102 -13.46 1.98 -1.37
CA GLN A 102 -12.49 0.87 -1.49
C GLN A 102 -13.16 -0.43 -1.96
N TYR A 103 -12.44 -1.18 -2.79
CA TYR A 103 -12.90 -2.44 -3.38
C TYR A 103 -11.97 -3.63 -3.06
N ARG A 104 -10.98 -3.45 -2.18
CA ARG A 104 -9.91 -4.45 -1.94
C ARG A 104 -10.24 -5.39 -0.80
N ILE A 105 -10.62 -4.87 0.37
CA ILE A 105 -10.72 -5.62 1.62
C ILE A 105 -12.17 -5.78 2.08
N HIS A 106 -12.43 -6.78 2.93
CA HIS A 106 -13.76 -7.02 3.52
C HIS A 106 -14.23 -5.78 4.32
N PRO A 107 -15.52 -5.39 4.26
CA PRO A 107 -16.02 -4.19 4.94
C PRO A 107 -15.62 -4.06 6.42
N LYS A 108 -15.74 -5.14 7.20
CA LYS A 108 -15.30 -5.20 8.61
C LYS A 108 -13.83 -4.81 8.83
N LEU A 109 -12.93 -5.13 7.90
CA LEU A 109 -11.51 -4.74 8.00
C LEU A 109 -11.31 -3.27 7.64
N CYS A 110 -12.13 -2.75 6.72
CA CYS A 110 -12.09 -1.35 6.31
C CYS A 110 -12.50 -0.41 7.44
N GLU A 111 -13.40 -0.84 8.34
CA GLU A 111 -13.88 -0.02 9.47
C GLU A 111 -12.75 0.59 10.30
N PHE A 112 -11.73 -0.21 10.64
CA PHE A 112 -10.59 0.28 11.41
C PHE A 112 -9.81 1.34 10.65
N SER A 113 -9.37 1.04 9.42
CA SER A 113 -8.58 1.98 8.62
C SER A 113 -9.37 3.26 8.32
N SER A 114 -10.65 3.13 7.97
CA SER A 114 -11.55 4.26 7.71
C SER A 114 -11.67 5.19 8.91
N GLY A 115 -11.96 4.63 10.09
CA GLY A 115 -12.10 5.41 11.32
C GLY A 115 -10.79 6.06 11.77
N GLN A 116 -9.67 5.32 11.77
CA GLN A 116 -8.40 5.81 12.32
C GLN A 116 -7.69 6.80 11.41
N PHE A 117 -7.69 6.60 10.09
CA PHE A 117 -6.85 7.38 9.17
C PHE A 117 -7.64 8.32 8.27
N TYR A 118 -8.91 8.02 7.99
CA TYR A 118 -9.70 8.76 7.00
C TYR A 118 -10.92 9.50 7.58
N GLY A 119 -11.09 9.51 8.90
CA GLY A 119 -12.20 10.17 9.58
C GLY A 119 -13.57 9.55 9.26
N GLY A 120 -13.59 8.23 9.03
CA GLY A 120 -14.81 7.48 8.70
C GLY A 120 -15.29 7.63 7.25
N ARG A 121 -14.55 8.35 6.40
CA ARG A 121 -14.94 8.64 5.01
C ARG A 121 -14.64 7.54 4.01
N LEU A 122 -13.82 6.54 4.37
CA LEU A 122 -13.50 5.43 3.47
C LEU A 122 -14.62 4.37 3.55
N GLU A 123 -15.38 4.24 2.49
CA GLU A 123 -16.52 3.34 2.33
C GLU A 123 -16.12 2.06 1.59
N SER A 124 -16.92 0.99 1.75
CA SER A 124 -16.68 -0.27 1.04
C SER A 124 -17.66 -0.42 -0.12
N GLY A 125 -17.13 -0.46 -1.34
CA GLY A 125 -17.90 -0.69 -2.57
C GLY A 125 -18.21 -2.17 -2.84
N ILE A 126 -17.88 -3.06 -1.91
CA ILE A 126 -18.12 -4.50 -2.00
C ILE A 126 -18.85 -5.01 -0.77
N SER A 127 -19.70 -6.02 -0.94
CA SER A 127 -20.36 -6.71 0.17
C SER A 127 -19.39 -7.66 0.91
N SER A 128 -19.75 -8.05 2.13
CA SER A 128 -19.04 -9.09 2.88
C SER A 128 -18.92 -10.42 2.12
N SER A 129 -19.93 -10.77 1.31
CA SER A 129 -19.93 -11.99 0.51
C SER A 129 -18.89 -11.99 -0.62
N ALA A 130 -18.44 -10.82 -1.09
CA ALA A 130 -17.39 -10.71 -2.11
C ALA A 130 -15.97 -10.97 -1.54
N ARG A 131 -15.85 -11.12 -0.22
CA ARG A 131 -14.61 -11.49 0.50
C ARG A 131 -14.90 -12.60 1.50
N PRO A 132 -15.22 -13.82 1.02
CA PRO A 132 -15.49 -14.95 1.91
C PRO A 132 -14.22 -15.30 2.72
N PRO A 133 -14.39 -15.99 3.86
CA PRO A 133 -13.26 -16.51 4.64
C PRO A 133 -12.32 -17.36 3.77
N ILE A 134 -11.02 -17.27 4.06
CA ILE A 134 -10.02 -18.15 3.46
C ILE A 134 -10.30 -19.57 3.95
N ARG A 135 -10.30 -20.54 3.04
CA ARG A 135 -10.38 -21.96 3.41
C ARG A 135 -9.07 -22.35 4.08
N SER A 136 -9.11 -22.51 5.39
CA SER A 136 -7.97 -22.90 6.20
C SER A 136 -8.42 -23.80 7.33
N ASN A 137 -7.56 -24.75 7.72
CA ASN A 137 -7.73 -25.54 8.94
C ASN A 137 -7.26 -24.77 10.18
N PHE A 138 -6.78 -23.53 10.01
CA PHE A 138 -6.46 -22.66 11.12
C PHE A 138 -7.72 -22.38 11.96
N PRO A 139 -7.66 -22.47 13.30
CA PRO A 139 -8.81 -22.26 14.17
C PRO A 139 -9.13 -20.77 14.31
N PHE A 140 -9.69 -20.15 13.26
CA PHE A 140 -10.19 -18.78 13.33
C PHE A 140 -11.34 -18.69 14.36
N PRO A 141 -11.35 -17.66 15.22
CA PRO A 141 -12.42 -17.50 16.19
C PRO A 141 -13.73 -17.11 15.49
N PRO A 142 -14.88 -17.59 15.98
CA PRO A 142 -16.17 -17.19 15.45
C PRO A 142 -16.38 -15.68 15.64
N ALA A 143 -16.95 -15.04 14.63
CA ALA A 143 -17.28 -13.63 14.69
C ALA A 143 -18.29 -13.38 15.82
N ARG A 144 -18.06 -12.32 16.61
CA ARG A 144 -19.04 -11.91 17.62
C ARG A 144 -20.38 -11.61 16.94
N VAL A 145 -21.45 -12.26 17.41
CA VAL A 145 -22.80 -12.07 16.89
C VAL A 145 -23.24 -10.63 17.17
N THR A 146 -23.28 -9.79 16.15
CA THR A 146 -24.02 -8.53 16.21
C THR A 146 -25.51 -8.86 16.01
N LYS A 147 -26.39 -8.17 16.72
CA LYS A 147 -27.86 -8.41 16.76
C LYS A 147 -28.59 -8.29 15.40
N GLN A 148 -27.86 -8.15 14.29
CA GLN A 148 -28.35 -7.97 12.92
C GLN A 148 -28.21 -9.23 12.03
N ARG A 149 -28.24 -10.44 12.60
CA ARG A 149 -28.26 -11.65 11.77
C ARG A 149 -29.69 -11.99 11.34
N ARG A 150 -29.90 -11.98 10.03
CA ARG A 150 -31.14 -12.41 9.36
C ARG A 150 -31.22 -13.93 9.14
N ASP A 151 -30.17 -14.69 9.44
CA ASP A 151 -30.13 -16.14 9.22
C ASP A 151 -29.57 -16.89 10.45
N PRO A 152 -30.38 -17.65 11.20
CA PRO A 152 -30.00 -18.26 12.49
C PRO A 152 -28.96 -19.40 12.44
N GLY A 153 -28.45 -19.82 11.26
CA GLY A 153 -27.64 -21.05 11.15
C GLY A 153 -26.17 -20.90 10.71
N THR A 154 -25.75 -19.77 10.14
CA THR A 154 -24.43 -19.67 9.49
C THR A 154 -23.37 -19.13 10.45
N ILE A 155 -22.40 -19.93 10.89
CA ILE A 155 -21.25 -19.42 11.67
C ILE A 155 -20.39 -18.54 10.74
N ASP A 156 -20.12 -17.30 11.16
CA ASP A 156 -19.13 -16.42 10.52
C ASP A 156 -17.91 -16.32 11.42
N TYR A 157 -16.78 -15.88 10.87
CA TYR A 157 -15.48 -15.87 11.53
C TYR A 157 -14.90 -14.45 11.60
N GLU A 158 -14.06 -14.20 12.60
CA GLU A 158 -13.30 -12.96 12.62
C GLU A 158 -12.40 -12.83 11.38
N ARG A 159 -12.27 -11.60 10.86
CA ARG A 159 -11.51 -11.32 9.63
C ARG A 159 -10.05 -10.96 9.91
N ALA A 160 -9.74 -10.63 11.15
CA ALA A 160 -8.40 -10.36 11.65
C ALA A 160 -8.31 -10.84 13.09
N ILE A 161 -7.14 -11.37 13.44
CA ILE A 161 -6.78 -11.78 14.79
C ILE A 161 -5.37 -11.30 15.08
N PHE A 162 -5.10 -10.96 16.34
CA PHE A 162 -3.75 -10.71 16.82
C PHE A 162 -3.33 -11.92 17.64
N ILE A 163 -2.27 -12.61 17.19
CA ILE A 163 -1.71 -13.75 17.88
C ILE A 163 -0.52 -13.25 18.70
N ASN A 164 -0.60 -13.41 20.01
CA ASN A 164 0.51 -13.04 20.88
C ASN A 164 1.70 -14.01 20.66
N CYS A 165 2.91 -13.46 20.60
CA CYS A 165 4.14 -14.24 20.50
C CYS A 165 5.19 -13.62 21.41
N ASP A 166 5.45 -14.27 22.55
CA ASP A 166 6.38 -13.78 23.57
C ASP A 166 7.85 -14.12 23.26
N ALA A 167 8.12 -14.65 22.07
CA ALA A 167 9.48 -14.99 21.64
C ALA A 167 10.33 -13.72 21.50
N LYS A 168 11.53 -13.75 22.08
CA LYS A 168 12.46 -12.63 22.04
C LYS A 168 12.96 -12.39 20.62
N GLU A 169 13.02 -11.11 20.26
CA GLU A 169 13.67 -10.66 19.04
C GLU A 169 15.18 -10.91 19.13
N MET A 170 15.76 -11.47 18.07
CA MET A 170 17.20 -11.74 18.00
C MET A 170 17.89 -10.58 17.26
N PRO A 171 18.99 -10.05 17.81
CA PRO A 171 19.68 -8.91 17.24
C PRO A 171 20.42 -9.31 15.95
N GLY A 172 20.17 -8.58 14.87
CA GLY A 172 21.06 -8.52 13.72
C GLY A 172 21.67 -7.12 13.57
N GLN A 173 22.65 -6.97 12.67
CA GLN A 173 23.37 -5.69 12.55
C GLN A 173 22.52 -4.54 12.04
N LYS A 174 21.69 -4.78 11.02
CA LYS A 174 20.80 -3.77 10.40
C LYS A 174 19.34 -4.21 10.33
N LEU A 175 19.10 -5.49 10.56
CA LEU A 175 17.81 -6.15 10.50
C LEU A 175 17.64 -6.97 11.77
N LYS A 176 16.41 -7.28 12.11
CA LYS A 176 16.07 -8.08 13.27
C LYS A 176 15.26 -9.28 12.84
N GLU A 177 15.34 -10.36 13.60
CA GLU A 177 14.63 -11.59 13.30
C GLU A 177 13.91 -12.12 14.55
N ASN A 178 12.80 -12.84 14.35
CA ASN A 178 12.06 -13.47 15.43
C ASN A 178 11.65 -14.89 15.02
N ARG A 179 12.32 -15.89 15.61
CA ARG A 179 12.07 -17.31 15.32
C ARG A 179 10.66 -17.75 15.72
N GLY A 180 10.18 -17.33 16.90
CA GLY A 180 8.83 -17.71 17.33
C GLY A 180 7.74 -17.17 16.42
N GLN A 181 7.85 -15.92 15.97
CA GLN A 181 6.93 -15.37 14.97
C GLN A 181 7.02 -16.12 13.64
N THR A 182 8.23 -16.55 13.25
CA THR A 182 8.43 -17.35 12.02
C THR A 182 7.75 -18.71 12.11
N GLU A 183 7.85 -19.38 13.26
CA GLU A 183 7.18 -20.66 13.52
C GLU A 183 5.64 -20.53 13.50
N VAL A 184 5.10 -19.46 14.11
CA VAL A 184 3.67 -19.15 14.05
C VAL A 184 3.21 -18.92 12.60
N CYS A 185 3.95 -18.11 11.83
CA CYS A 185 3.65 -17.89 10.42
C CYS A 185 3.69 -19.20 9.62
N LEU A 186 4.69 -20.06 9.85
CA LEU A 186 4.79 -21.35 9.19
C LEU A 186 3.61 -22.27 9.53
N HIS A 187 3.18 -22.30 10.79
CA HIS A 187 2.01 -23.06 11.22
C HIS A 187 0.73 -22.57 10.52
N ILE A 188 0.52 -21.26 10.43
CA ILE A 188 -0.62 -20.67 9.72
C ILE A 188 -0.56 -21.01 8.23
N CYS A 189 0.56 -20.80 7.57
CA CYS A 189 0.71 -21.12 6.14
C CYS A 189 0.45 -22.61 5.87
N ASN A 190 0.95 -23.50 6.74
CA ASN A 190 0.75 -24.93 6.59
C ASN A 190 -0.67 -25.38 6.88
N SER A 191 -1.51 -24.57 7.53
CA SER A 191 -2.93 -24.89 7.76
C SER A 191 -3.81 -24.66 6.52
N GLU A 192 -3.28 -24.01 5.48
CA GLU A 192 -3.99 -23.81 4.22
C GLU A 192 -3.94 -25.08 3.33
N PRO A 193 -5.09 -25.63 2.92
CA PRO A 193 -5.14 -26.83 2.08
C PRO A 193 -4.39 -26.68 0.74
N ALA A 194 -4.33 -25.47 0.18
CA ALA A 194 -3.63 -25.16 -1.06
C ALA A 194 -2.10 -25.23 -0.94
N VAL A 195 -1.57 -25.07 0.28
CA VAL A 195 -0.14 -25.23 0.58
C VAL A 195 0.19 -26.71 0.80
N GLN A 196 -0.70 -27.45 1.44
CA GLN A 196 -0.55 -28.89 1.68
C GLN A 196 -0.66 -29.74 0.40
N ASN A 197 -1.38 -29.26 -0.63
CA ASN A 197 -1.53 -29.97 -1.91
C ASN A 197 -1.28 -29.04 -3.13
N PRO A 198 -0.05 -29.00 -3.66
CA PRO A 198 0.33 -28.14 -4.79
C PRO A 198 -0.48 -28.38 -6.08
N ARG A 199 -1.10 -29.57 -6.25
CA ARG A 199 -1.92 -29.91 -7.41
C ARG A 199 -3.29 -29.20 -7.41
N ALA A 200 -3.74 -28.68 -6.27
CA ALA A 200 -4.99 -27.94 -6.14
C ALA A 200 -4.93 -26.49 -6.67
N ARG A 201 -3.74 -25.96 -7.02
CA ARG A 201 -3.57 -24.58 -7.51
C ARG A 201 -4.20 -24.28 -8.87
N ARG A 202 -4.62 -25.30 -9.65
CA ARG A 202 -5.10 -25.10 -11.04
C ARG A 202 -6.55 -24.62 -11.18
N THR A 203 -7.34 -24.52 -10.11
CA THR A 203 -8.78 -24.24 -10.23
C THR A 203 -9.22 -22.86 -9.74
N GLN A 204 -8.31 -21.97 -9.35
CA GLN A 204 -8.65 -20.57 -9.10
C GLN A 204 -8.06 -19.69 -10.20
N SER A 205 -8.69 -19.73 -11.36
CA SER A 205 -8.58 -18.65 -12.35
C SER A 205 -9.17 -17.38 -11.73
N TRP A 206 -8.42 -16.29 -11.78
CA TRP A 206 -8.94 -14.96 -11.51
C TRP A 206 -10.00 -14.65 -12.57
N SER A 207 -11.26 -14.66 -12.16
CA SER A 207 -12.41 -14.16 -12.91
C SER A 207 -12.90 -12.88 -12.24
#